data_AF-A0A8T5V553-F1
#
_entry.id   AF-A0A8T5V553-F1
#
_cell.length_a   1.000
_cell.length_b   1.000
_cell.length_c   1.000
_cell.angle_alpha   90.00
_cell.angle_beta   90.00
_cell.angle_gamma   90.00
#
_symmetry.space_group_name_H-M   'P 1'
#
loop_
_entity.id
_entity.type
_entity.pdbx_description
1 polymer ?
#
loop_
_entity_poly.entity_id
_entity_poly.type
_entity_poly.pdbx_seq_one_letter_code
_entity_poly.pdbx_strand_id
1 'polypeptide(L)'
;MKKSKIGILSVIGILVLVVMASGCTSSNNNTTMSNQSQSQSQNTQSSTNGKIPTVKVIASGPWMGQIQDSSGSKSVSGTGSQTFQLSQNPGMVIISFSKDNTKNTASTNGTVTPDTSTLTIQIIDGNGNVVATQTTSADAGNVATSHSF
;
A
#
# COMPACT_ATOMS: atom_id res chain seq x y z
N MET A 1 41.34 10.12 45.51
CA MET A 1 41.32 8.94 44.61
C MET A 1 40.24 9.21 43.57
N LYS A 2 40.41 9.20 42.25
CA LYS A 2 41.21 8.36 41.34
C LYS A 2 41.62 9.21 40.13
N LYS A 3 42.86 9.04 39.66
CA LYS A 3 43.34 9.50 38.35
C LYS A 3 43.24 8.31 37.39
N SER A 4 42.53 8.46 36.28
CA SER A 4 42.55 7.51 35.14
C SER A 4 43.06 8.30 33.94
N LYS A 5 44.35 8.18 33.61
CA LYS A 5 45.01 7.21 32.73
C LYS A 5 44.66 7.40 31.24
N ILE A 6 45.72 7.79 30.55
CA ILE A 6 45.92 7.94 29.10
C ILE A 6 45.59 6.62 28.39
N GLY A 7 44.99 6.70 27.21
CA GLY A 7 44.71 5.58 26.32
C GLY A 7 45.04 5.96 24.87
N ILE A 8 46.08 5.32 24.35
CA ILE A 8 46.70 5.44 23.04
C ILE A 8 45.65 5.34 21.91
N LEU A 9 45.51 6.40 21.10
CA LEU A 9 44.79 6.35 19.82
C LEU A 9 45.64 5.57 18.82
N SER A 10 45.23 4.32 18.64
CA SER A 10 45.73 3.38 17.65
C SER A 10 45.59 3.96 16.24
N VAL A 11 46.75 4.21 15.64
CA VAL A 11 46.98 4.14 14.21
C VAL A 11 46.56 2.75 13.71
N ILE A 12 46.18 2.66 12.42
CA ILE A 12 45.85 1.47 11.61
C ILE A 12 44.37 1.13 11.48
N GLY A 13 43.85 1.54 10.31
CA GLY A 13 42.60 1.09 9.71
C GLY A 13 42.51 1.55 8.26
N ILE A 14 43.62 1.46 7.51
CA ILE A 14 43.58 1.55 6.04
C ILE A 14 42.91 0.25 5.56
N LEU A 15 41.67 0.36 5.08
CA LEU A 15 41.02 -0.69 4.32
C LEU A 15 40.40 -0.10 3.05
N VAL A 16 41.17 -0.28 1.98
CA VAL A 16 40.74 -0.72 0.65
C VAL A 16 39.48 -0.06 0.08
N LEU A 17 39.79 0.86 -0.83
CA LEU A 17 39.05 1.30 -2.00
C LEU A 17 38.38 0.11 -2.75
N VAL A 18 37.06 0.15 -2.92
CA VAL A 18 36.41 -0.42 -4.11
C VAL A 18 35.54 0.68 -4.71
N VAL A 19 36.04 1.26 -5.80
CA VAL A 19 35.27 2.10 -6.70
C VAL A 19 34.34 1.16 -7.46
N MET A 20 33.05 1.18 -7.11
CA MET A 20 32.04 0.53 -7.93
C MET A 20 31.64 1.51 -9.03
N ALA A 21 32.38 1.42 -10.13
CA ALA A 21 31.95 1.95 -11.41
C ALA A 21 30.71 1.16 -11.86
N SER A 22 29.53 1.71 -11.63
CA SER A 22 28.31 1.30 -12.32
C SER A 22 27.99 2.36 -13.36
N GLY A 23 28.54 2.16 -14.55
CA GLY A 23 28.13 2.90 -15.73
C GLY A 23 26.66 2.61 -16.03
N CYS A 24 25.78 3.56 -15.75
CA CYS A 24 24.51 3.67 -16.46
C CYS A 24 24.76 4.55 -17.68
N THR A 25 25.16 3.91 -18.78
CA THR A 25 24.95 4.46 -20.11
C THR A 25 23.46 4.40 -20.39
N SER A 26 22.78 5.55 -20.29
CA SER A 26 21.60 5.83 -21.10
C SER A 26 21.43 7.33 -21.21
N SER A 27 22.11 7.90 -22.21
CA SER A 27 21.67 9.16 -22.80
C SER A 27 20.37 8.88 -23.55
N ASN A 28 19.25 9.42 -23.08
CA ASN A 28 18.38 10.14 -23.99
C ASN A 28 17.78 11.35 -23.29
N ASN A 29 18.13 12.50 -23.85
CA ASN A 29 17.79 13.83 -23.40
C ASN A 29 16.39 14.18 -23.92
N ASN A 30 15.43 14.44 -23.03
CA ASN A 30 14.49 15.53 -23.29
C ASN A 30 14.01 16.13 -21.98
N THR A 31 14.39 17.38 -21.77
CA THR A 31 13.91 18.30 -20.76
C THR A 31 12.40 18.47 -20.81
N THR A 32 11.70 18.18 -19.71
CA THR A 32 10.59 19.02 -19.23
C THR A 32 10.51 18.83 -17.71
N MET A 33 10.92 19.84 -16.96
CA MET A 33 10.45 20.02 -15.58
C MET A 33 8.96 20.32 -15.64
N SER A 34 8.15 19.40 -15.12
CA SER A 34 6.84 19.74 -14.57
C SER A 34 6.59 18.85 -13.35
N ASN A 35 6.41 19.51 -12.21
CA ASN A 35 5.82 18.93 -11.01
C ASN A 35 4.57 18.15 -11.39
N GLN A 36 4.54 16.84 -11.16
CA GLN A 36 3.27 16.15 -11.07
C GLN A 36 3.38 14.90 -10.21
N SER A 37 2.68 14.94 -9.09
CA SER A 37 2.26 13.78 -8.31
C SER A 37 1.71 12.72 -9.27
N GLN A 38 2.42 11.60 -9.39
CA GLN A 38 2.08 10.57 -10.36
C GLN A 38 1.08 9.61 -9.74
N SER A 39 -0.19 10.01 -9.76
CA SER A 39 -1.33 9.11 -9.67
C SER A 39 -1.30 8.21 -10.91
N GLN A 40 -0.77 6.99 -10.78
CA GLN A 40 -0.76 6.04 -11.87
C GLN A 40 -2.10 5.29 -11.92
N SER A 41 -3.08 5.95 -12.54
CA SER A 41 -4.23 5.27 -13.14
C SER A 41 -3.73 4.46 -14.33
N GLN A 42 -3.47 3.17 -14.13
CA GLN A 42 -3.34 2.24 -15.24
C GLN A 42 -4.73 1.73 -15.60
N ASN A 43 -5.38 2.47 -16.49
CA ASN A 43 -6.49 1.97 -17.29
C ASN A 43 -5.90 1.07 -18.38
N THR A 44 -5.93 -0.24 -18.15
CA THR A 44 -5.68 -1.24 -19.20
C THR A 44 -7.00 -1.91 -19.49
N GLN A 45 -7.77 -1.32 -20.41
CA GLN A 45 -8.96 -1.93 -20.99
C GLN A 45 -8.52 -3.05 -21.95
N SER A 46 -8.32 -4.25 -21.41
CA SER A 46 -8.25 -5.46 -22.22
C SER A 46 -9.66 -6.04 -22.38
N SER A 47 -10.18 -5.87 -23.59
CA SER A 47 -11.44 -6.42 -24.06
C SER A 47 -11.36 -7.95 -24.14
N THR A 48 -11.92 -8.63 -23.16
CA THR A 48 -12.41 -10.00 -23.26
C THR A 48 -13.86 -10.01 -22.78
N ASN A 49 -14.76 -10.65 -23.53
CA ASN A 49 -16.20 -10.75 -23.25
C ASN A 49 -16.57 -11.50 -21.95
N GLY A 50 -15.64 -11.67 -21.01
CA GLY A 50 -15.87 -12.17 -19.66
C GLY A 50 -15.89 -11.01 -18.68
N LYS A 51 -16.94 -10.92 -17.86
CA LYS A 51 -16.96 -9.95 -16.76
C LYS A 51 -15.85 -10.30 -15.76
N ILE A 52 -15.10 -9.30 -15.31
CA ILE A 52 -13.93 -9.47 -14.45
C ILE A 52 -14.35 -9.30 -12.98
N PRO A 53 -14.03 -10.25 -12.08
CA PRO A 53 -14.26 -10.10 -10.64
C PRO A 53 -13.56 -8.85 -10.09
N THR A 54 -14.12 -8.27 -9.02
CA THR A 54 -13.58 -7.04 -8.43
C THR A 54 -13.54 -7.08 -6.91
N VAL A 55 -12.68 -6.24 -6.32
CA VAL A 55 -12.68 -5.91 -4.90
C VAL A 55 -13.18 -4.48 -4.75
N LYS A 56 -14.25 -4.28 -4.00
CA LYS A 56 -14.80 -2.96 -3.69
C LYS A 56 -14.48 -2.60 -2.25
N VAL A 57 -13.84 -1.46 -2.06
CA VAL A 57 -13.59 -0.83 -0.76
C VAL A 57 -14.63 0.28 -0.59
N ILE A 58 -15.27 0.35 0.57
CA ILE A 58 -16.23 1.37 0.95
C ILE A 58 -15.77 1.94 2.28
N ALA A 59 -15.29 3.18 2.26
CA ALA A 59 -14.84 3.90 3.44
C ALA A 59 -15.18 5.38 3.30
N SER A 60 -15.23 6.12 4.41
CA SER A 60 -15.29 7.59 4.41
C SER A 60 -13.93 8.25 4.62
N GLY A 61 -12.91 7.45 4.97
CA GLY A 61 -11.56 7.91 5.29
C GLY A 61 -10.49 7.34 4.34
N PRO A 62 -9.22 7.73 4.56
CA PRO A 62 -8.07 7.11 3.93
C PRO A 62 -7.90 5.68 4.44
N TRP A 63 -7.36 4.82 3.59
CA TRP A 63 -7.13 3.42 3.89
C TRP A 63 -5.93 2.91 3.10
N MET A 64 -5.36 1.83 3.61
CA MET A 64 -4.32 1.05 2.94
C MET A 64 -4.75 -0.41 2.91
N GLY A 65 -4.21 -1.17 1.96
CA GLY A 65 -4.49 -2.59 1.89
C GLY A 65 -3.59 -3.34 0.93
N GLN A 66 -3.79 -4.65 0.94
CA GLN A 66 -3.18 -5.57 0.00
C GLN A 66 -4.27 -6.44 -0.62
N ILE A 67 -4.10 -6.70 -1.91
CA ILE A 67 -4.93 -7.63 -2.68
C ILE A 67 -3.99 -8.64 -3.30
N GLN A 68 -4.21 -9.90 -3.01
CA GLN A 68 -3.52 -11.03 -3.64
C GLN A 68 -4.52 -11.84 -4.45
N ASP A 69 -4.14 -12.16 -5.68
CA ASP A 69 -4.84 -13.09 -6.56
C ASP A 69 -3.81 -13.88 -7.39
N SER A 70 -4.28 -14.62 -8.40
CA SER A 70 -3.41 -15.39 -9.30
C SER A 70 -2.39 -14.56 -10.07
N SER A 71 -2.59 -13.24 -10.22
CA SER A 71 -1.64 -12.34 -10.88
C SER A 71 -0.52 -11.85 -9.95
N GLY A 72 -0.64 -12.10 -8.64
CA GLY A 72 0.33 -11.74 -7.62
C GLY A 72 -0.28 -10.90 -6.51
N SER A 73 0.59 -10.26 -5.73
CA SER A 73 0.21 -9.38 -4.62
C SER A 73 0.40 -7.91 -5.02
N LYS A 74 -0.63 -7.09 -4.81
CA LYS A 74 -0.57 -5.63 -5.00
C LYS A 74 -0.88 -4.92 -3.69
N SER A 75 -0.06 -3.94 -3.35
CA SER A 75 -0.38 -2.98 -2.30
C SER A 75 -1.18 -1.82 -2.90
N VAL A 76 -2.22 -1.39 -2.21
CA VAL A 76 -3.12 -0.32 -2.62
C VAL A 76 -3.38 0.62 -1.46
N SER A 77 -3.63 1.88 -1.76
CA SER A 77 -4.04 2.88 -0.79
C SER A 77 -4.96 3.87 -1.47
N GLY A 78 -5.89 4.43 -0.71
CA GLY A 78 -6.85 5.37 -1.27
C GLY A 78 -7.66 6.07 -0.20
N THR A 79 -8.64 6.83 -0.65
CA THR A 79 -9.63 7.49 0.19
C THR A 79 -11.02 7.23 -0.36
N GLY A 80 -12.02 7.15 0.51
CA GLY A 80 -13.39 6.97 0.05
C GLY A 80 -13.65 5.55 -0.48
N SER A 81 -14.68 5.42 -1.31
CA SER A 81 -14.99 4.16 -1.98
C SER A 81 -14.20 3.99 -3.27
N GLN A 82 -13.58 2.82 -3.47
CA GLN A 82 -12.84 2.48 -4.69
C GLN A 82 -13.05 1.02 -5.08
N THR A 83 -12.86 0.71 -6.37
CA THR A 83 -13.00 -0.64 -6.91
C THR A 83 -11.73 -1.03 -7.65
N PHE A 84 -11.24 -2.24 -7.38
CA PHE A 84 -10.06 -2.83 -8.00
C PHE A 84 -10.46 -4.04 -8.80
N GLN A 85 -10.03 -4.09 -10.06
CA GLN A 85 -10.19 -5.30 -10.86
C GLN A 85 -9.23 -6.38 -10.36
N LEU A 86 -9.72 -7.61 -10.36
CA LEU A 86 -8.91 -8.80 -10.21
C LEU A 86 -8.49 -9.30 -11.59
N SER A 87 -7.64 -10.32 -11.62
CA SER A 87 -7.40 -11.10 -12.82
C SER A 87 -8.67 -11.81 -13.30
N GLN A 88 -8.74 -12.11 -14.59
CA GLN A 88 -9.91 -12.76 -15.21
C GLN A 88 -10.23 -14.12 -14.56
N ASN A 89 -9.20 -14.84 -14.12
CA ASN A 89 -9.28 -16.11 -13.39
C ASN A 89 -8.48 -15.98 -12.09
N PRO A 90 -9.07 -15.40 -11.03
CA PRO A 90 -8.32 -15.00 -9.85
C PRO A 90 -7.93 -16.16 -8.94
N GLY A 91 -8.56 -17.32 -9.07
CA GLY A 91 -8.32 -18.46 -8.18
C GLY A 91 -8.65 -18.11 -6.74
N MET A 92 -7.67 -18.24 -5.86
CA MET A 92 -7.79 -17.78 -4.47
C MET A 92 -7.48 -16.29 -4.39
N VAL A 93 -8.43 -15.52 -3.87
CA VAL A 93 -8.27 -14.11 -3.53
C VAL A 93 -8.11 -13.97 -2.03
N ILE A 94 -7.07 -13.24 -1.62
CA ILE A 94 -6.81 -12.88 -0.22
C ILE A 94 -6.68 -11.36 -0.16
N ILE A 95 -7.45 -10.74 0.73
CA ILE A 95 -7.40 -9.30 0.91
C ILE A 95 -7.25 -8.92 2.38
N SER A 96 -6.53 -7.82 2.60
CA SER A 96 -6.39 -7.20 3.92
C SER A 96 -6.39 -5.69 3.76
N PHE A 97 -7.24 -4.99 4.50
CA PHE A 97 -7.34 -3.53 4.48
C PHE A 97 -7.36 -2.98 5.89
N SER A 98 -6.77 -1.80 6.08
CA SER A 98 -6.77 -1.06 7.33
C SER A 98 -7.11 0.40 7.08
N LYS A 99 -7.78 1.02 8.04
CA LYS A 99 -7.89 2.48 8.07
C LYS A 99 -6.50 3.10 8.16
N ASP A 100 -6.29 4.17 7.42
CA ASP A 100 -5.14 5.03 7.62
C ASP A 100 -5.51 6.06 8.70
N ASN A 101 -4.87 5.96 9.86
CA ASN A 101 -5.21 6.75 11.05
C ASN A 101 -4.72 8.20 10.98
N THR A 102 -4.32 8.69 9.80
CA THR A 102 -4.04 10.11 9.56
C THR A 102 -5.21 11.04 9.91
N LYS A 103 -6.42 10.49 10.12
CA LYS A 103 -7.62 11.20 10.59
C LYS A 103 -7.88 11.17 12.10
N ASN A 104 -7.03 10.53 12.90
CA ASN A 104 -7.12 10.69 14.35
C ASN A 104 -6.79 12.14 14.69
N THR A 105 -7.84 12.92 14.95
CA THR A 105 -7.70 14.35 15.21
C THR A 105 -7.24 14.53 16.65
N ALA A 106 -6.05 15.09 16.81
CA ALA A 106 -5.59 15.57 18.11
C ALA A 106 -6.26 16.92 18.39
N SER A 107 -7.03 17.00 19.46
CA SER A 107 -7.48 18.27 20.03
C SER A 107 -6.28 19.06 20.55
N THR A 108 -6.41 20.38 20.64
CA THR A 108 -5.39 21.30 21.17
C THR A 108 -4.94 20.93 22.60
N ASN A 109 -5.75 20.15 23.33
CA ASN A 109 -5.44 19.65 24.67
C ASN A 109 -4.87 18.22 24.70
N GLY A 110 -4.45 17.66 23.55
CA GLY A 110 -3.88 16.31 23.45
C GLY A 110 -4.90 15.17 23.42
N THR A 111 -6.20 15.46 23.51
CA THR A 111 -7.26 14.45 23.37
C THR A 111 -7.35 13.98 21.92
N VAL A 112 -7.13 12.69 21.67
CA VAL A 112 -7.34 12.08 20.35
C VAL A 112 -8.81 11.69 20.20
N THR A 113 -9.48 12.19 19.17
CA THR A 113 -10.81 11.68 18.80
C THR A 113 -10.61 10.48 17.86
N PRO A 114 -11.04 9.26 18.25
CA PRO A 114 -10.86 8.07 17.43
C PRO A 114 -11.69 8.14 16.15
N ASP A 115 -11.15 7.64 15.03
CA ASP A 115 -11.91 7.49 13.79
C ASP A 115 -12.81 6.24 13.84
N THR A 116 -14.07 6.46 14.24
CA THR A 116 -15.09 5.40 14.28
C THR A 116 -15.85 5.21 12.97
N SER A 117 -15.37 5.76 11.85
CA SER A 117 -15.99 5.55 10.54
C SER A 117 -15.98 4.09 10.12
N THR A 118 -16.79 3.70 9.14
CA THR A 118 -16.81 2.31 8.66
C THR A 118 -15.81 2.10 7.54
N LEU A 119 -15.10 0.98 7.60
CA LEU A 119 -14.36 0.39 6.48
C LEU A 119 -15.03 -0.94 6.16
N THR A 120 -15.58 -1.04 4.95
CA THR A 120 -16.19 -2.25 4.41
C THR A 120 -15.45 -2.67 3.15
N ILE A 121 -15.16 -3.97 3.04
CA ILE A 121 -14.60 -4.57 1.84
C ILE A 121 -15.56 -5.62 1.29
N GLN A 122 -15.64 -5.71 -0.03
CA GLN A 122 -16.48 -6.67 -0.73
C GLN A 122 -15.66 -7.33 -1.85
N ILE A 123 -15.75 -8.65 -1.94
CA ILE A 123 -15.31 -9.38 -3.14
C ILE A 123 -16.56 -9.60 -3.98
N ILE A 124 -16.50 -9.19 -5.25
CA ILE A 124 -17.61 -9.23 -6.19
C ILE A 124 -17.21 -10.13 -7.35
N ASP A 125 -18.03 -11.14 -7.67
CA ASP A 125 -17.78 -12.05 -8.77
C ASP A 125 -17.99 -11.40 -10.15
N GLY A 126 -17.61 -12.12 -11.20
CA GLY A 126 -17.83 -11.65 -12.58
C GLY A 126 -19.32 -11.40 -12.86
N ASN A 127 -20.25 -12.07 -12.18
CA ASN A 127 -21.68 -11.84 -12.40
C ASN A 127 -22.19 -10.56 -11.73
N GLY A 128 -21.43 -9.98 -10.81
CA GLY A 128 -21.79 -8.82 -10.01
C GLY A 128 -22.34 -9.17 -8.63
N ASN A 129 -22.25 -10.44 -8.21
CA ASN A 129 -22.68 -10.88 -6.88
C ASN A 129 -21.58 -10.62 -5.85
N VAL A 130 -21.98 -10.17 -4.67
CA VAL A 130 -21.07 -10.06 -3.53
C VAL A 130 -20.87 -11.45 -2.93
N VAL A 131 -19.65 -11.99 -3.04
CA VAL A 131 -19.29 -13.35 -2.61
C VAL A 131 -18.53 -13.39 -1.28
N ALA A 132 -17.98 -12.25 -0.86
CA ALA A 132 -17.45 -12.08 0.50
C ALA A 132 -17.61 -10.63 0.93
N THR A 133 -17.83 -10.38 2.23
CA THR A 133 -17.90 -9.04 2.81
C THR A 133 -17.34 -9.06 4.22
N GLN A 134 -16.57 -8.02 4.56
CA GLN A 134 -16.09 -7.78 5.91
C GLN A 134 -16.15 -6.28 6.20
N THR A 135 -16.53 -5.95 7.44
CA THR A 135 -16.65 -4.56 7.90
C THR A 135 -15.96 -4.39 9.25
N THR A 136 -15.40 -3.20 9.48
CA THR A 136 -14.96 -2.73 10.79
C THR A 136 -15.37 -1.27 10.99
N SER A 137 -15.69 -0.91 12.23
CA SER A 137 -15.86 0.47 12.70
C SER A 137 -14.86 0.84 13.81
N ALA A 138 -13.98 -0.10 14.20
CA ALA A 138 -12.97 0.14 15.22
C ALA A 138 -11.99 1.24 14.78
N ASP A 139 -11.53 2.06 15.73
CA ASP A 139 -10.38 2.93 15.51
C ASP A 139 -9.17 2.09 15.11
N ALA A 140 -8.37 2.55 14.15
CA ALA A 140 -7.31 1.75 13.54
C ALA A 140 -7.76 0.39 12.97
N GLY A 141 -9.06 0.24 12.69
CA GLY A 141 -9.66 -1.03 12.33
C GLY A 141 -9.04 -1.65 11.08
N ASN A 142 -8.77 -2.95 11.17
CA ASN A 142 -8.33 -3.81 10.09
C ASN A 142 -9.41 -4.84 9.74
N VAL A 143 -9.51 -5.18 8.47
CA VAL A 143 -10.38 -6.24 7.94
C VAL A 143 -9.57 -7.12 6.99
N ALA A 144 -9.81 -8.42 7.04
CA ALA A 144 -9.24 -9.36 6.09
C ALA A 144 -10.28 -10.41 5.74
N THR A 145 -10.27 -10.88 4.50
CA THR A 145 -11.11 -11.98 4.05
C THR A 145 -10.45 -12.66 2.86
N SER A 146 -10.89 -13.88 2.56
CA SER A 146 -10.49 -14.60 1.37
C SER A 146 -11.69 -15.25 0.68
N HIS A 147 -11.56 -15.52 -0.62
CA HIS A 147 -12.57 -16.24 -1.39
C HIS A 147 -11.91 -17.05 -2.50
N SER A 148 -12.42 -18.25 -2.77
CA SER A 148 -12.03 -19.07 -3.92
C SER A 148 -13.11 -19.00 -4.98
N PHE A 149 -12.71 -18.61 -6.19
CA PHE A 149 -13.56 -18.56 -7.38
C PHE A 149 -13.64 -19.90 -8.11
#